data_AF-A0A2S5A955-F1
#
_entry.id   AF-A0A2S5A955-F1
#
_cell.length_a   1.000
_cell.length_b   1.000
_cell.length_c   1.000
_cell.angle_alpha   90.00
_cell.angle_beta   90.00
_cell.angle_gamma   90.00
#
_symmetry.space_group_name_H-M   'P 1'
#
loop_
_entity.id
_entity.type
_entity.pdbx_description
1 polymer ?
#
loop_
_entity_poly.entity_id
_entity_poly.type
_entity_poly.pdbx_seq_one_letter_code
_entity_poly.pdbx_strand_id
1 'polypeptide(L)'
;MKQKITFFLFILLALVSTVNAQSIGRKLISNAGGTLQAGGKKIAFTVGTKRHNLGTAKAAIVKGTISTGIVSADVCLGGTFNLPFTATAMNAGNIFTAQLSNAAGSFDNPVNIGTLSATSTGAIQVTIPATTLAGTGYRIRVTSSSPAIISTDNGTNIAINPTIIAITVPEVINTVNASPVDLNSFLPQGTPSNGLWLDINNTGFLNGSYLDPMNKAAGEYIFHYTVLTDTCLTNYIVTVKLDQSFVLGCGTVLVHNAFSPNGDAMNSTFVIDNIDEVTCYPENSVEIFDRQGLLVFSTKNYNNEKNNFNGIARGKNVIKQGAGLPTGTYFYILNYNFYTSKNKIQTKREEGFLYLVN
;
A
#
# COMPACT_ATOMS: atom_id res chain seq x y z
N MET A 1 -55.00 -94.23 -34.45
CA MET A 1 -55.19 -95.10 -35.63
C MET A 1 -53.87 -95.82 -35.94
N LYS A 2 -53.85 -96.79 -36.86
CA LYS A 2 -52.65 -97.48 -37.44
C LYS A 2 -51.59 -96.47 -37.96
N GLN A 3 -50.30 -96.76 -38.19
CA GLN A 3 -49.35 -97.89 -38.01
C GLN A 3 -47.91 -97.26 -37.96
N LYS A 4 -46.81 -97.81 -37.42
CA LYS A 4 -46.07 -99.10 -37.59
C LYS A 4 -45.26 -99.23 -38.90
N ILE A 5 -44.06 -99.85 -38.76
CA ILE A 5 -43.09 -100.41 -39.77
C ILE A 5 -41.78 -99.56 -39.95
N THR A 6 -40.69 -100.08 -40.54
CA THR A 6 -39.50 -100.83 -39.98
C THR A 6 -38.32 -100.78 -41.01
N PHE A 7 -37.18 -101.46 -40.77
CA PHE A 7 -36.00 -101.74 -41.66
C PHE A 7 -34.92 -100.61 -41.81
N PHE A 8 -33.59 -100.84 -41.94
CA PHE A 8 -32.59 -101.93 -41.65
C PHE A 8 -31.16 -101.45 -42.17
N LEU A 9 -29.96 -102.06 -42.01
CA LEU A 9 -29.36 -103.16 -41.21
C LEU A 9 -27.80 -103.21 -41.43
N PHE A 10 -27.01 -103.79 -40.49
CA PHE A 10 -25.56 -104.18 -40.54
C PHE A 10 -24.47 -103.06 -40.64
N ILE A 11 -23.54 -102.91 -39.66
CA ILE A 11 -22.29 -103.66 -39.29
C ILE A 11 -21.03 -103.09 -40.01
N LEU A 12 -19.84 -102.87 -39.41
CA LEU A 12 -19.02 -103.74 -38.53
C LEU A 12 -18.06 -102.99 -37.53
N LEU A 13 -17.99 -103.50 -36.30
CA LEU A 13 -16.89 -103.58 -35.29
C LEU A 13 -15.78 -102.49 -35.15
N ALA A 14 -15.70 -101.91 -33.94
CA ALA A 14 -14.44 -101.70 -33.19
C ALA A 14 -14.74 -101.67 -31.66
N LEU A 15 -13.86 -102.23 -30.82
CA LEU A 15 -14.01 -102.19 -29.35
C LEU A 15 -13.31 -100.95 -28.77
N VAL A 16 -13.90 -100.34 -27.73
CA VAL A 16 -13.27 -99.99 -26.44
C VAL A 16 -14.33 -99.47 -25.46
N SER A 17 -14.05 -99.64 -24.15
CA SER A 17 -14.89 -99.39 -22.96
C SER A 17 -15.92 -98.24 -22.98
N THR A 18 -17.10 -98.51 -22.44
CA THR A 18 -18.13 -97.53 -22.08
C THR A 18 -17.72 -96.62 -20.92
N VAL A 19 -17.79 -95.29 -21.09
CA VAL A 19 -18.02 -94.35 -19.98
C VAL A 19 -18.91 -93.19 -20.45
N ASN A 20 -20.01 -92.92 -19.74
CA ASN A 20 -20.84 -91.73 -19.99
C ASN A 20 -20.16 -90.49 -19.41
N ALA A 21 -19.49 -89.69 -20.25
CA ALA A 21 -18.84 -88.45 -19.85
C ALA A 21 -19.83 -87.30 -19.63
N GLN A 22 -20.69 -87.38 -18.61
CA GLN A 22 -21.43 -86.21 -18.15
C GLN A 22 -20.50 -85.24 -17.41
N SER A 23 -20.36 -84.03 -17.94
CA SER A 23 -19.65 -82.94 -17.27
C SER A 23 -20.49 -82.39 -16.11
N ILE A 24 -20.41 -83.04 -14.96
CA ILE A 24 -20.97 -82.53 -13.71
C ILE A 24 -20.07 -81.40 -13.21
N GLY A 25 -20.31 -80.19 -13.74
CA GLY A 25 -19.78 -78.96 -13.16
C GLY A 25 -20.15 -78.88 -11.68
N ARG A 26 -19.19 -78.51 -10.82
CA ARG A 26 -19.37 -78.57 -9.36
C ARG A 26 -20.49 -77.62 -8.91
N LYS A 27 -21.69 -78.17 -8.71
CA LYS A 27 -22.82 -77.48 -8.07
C LYS A 27 -22.40 -77.04 -6.66
N LEU A 28 -22.06 -75.76 -6.51
CA LEU A 28 -21.80 -75.15 -5.21
C LEU A 28 -23.12 -75.11 -4.43
N ILE A 29 -23.30 -76.09 -3.54
CA ILE A 29 -24.38 -76.03 -2.56
C ILE A 29 -24.01 -74.93 -1.57
N SER A 30 -24.77 -73.85 -1.59
CA SER A 30 -24.69 -72.78 -0.60
C SER A 30 -25.33 -73.29 0.69
N ASN A 31 -24.51 -73.63 1.68
CA ASN A 31 -25.01 -74.05 3.00
C ASN A 31 -25.29 -72.85 3.92
N ALA A 32 -24.69 -71.69 3.62
CA ALA A 32 -25.01 -70.40 4.22
C ALA A 32 -24.58 -69.27 3.28
N GLY A 33 -25.24 -68.13 3.36
CA GLY A 33 -24.87 -66.92 2.64
C GLY A 33 -25.67 -65.73 3.14
N GLY A 34 -25.25 -64.52 2.81
CA GLY A 34 -25.91 -63.32 3.29
C GLY A 34 -25.40 -62.03 2.64
N THR A 35 -26.08 -60.94 2.95
CA THR A 35 -25.63 -59.59 2.62
C THR A 35 -25.44 -58.79 3.91
N LEU A 36 -24.28 -58.14 4.02
CA LEU A 36 -24.05 -57.11 5.04
C LEU A 36 -24.22 -55.75 4.36
N GLN A 37 -25.05 -54.90 4.94
CA GLN A 37 -25.35 -53.56 4.43
C GLN A 37 -25.08 -52.51 5.51
N ALA A 38 -24.21 -51.54 5.20
CA ALA A 38 -23.93 -50.38 6.05
C ALA A 38 -23.55 -49.18 5.17
N GLY A 39 -24.01 -47.98 5.51
CA GLY A 39 -23.66 -46.74 4.80
C GLY A 39 -23.91 -46.80 3.28
N GLY A 40 -25.01 -47.41 2.86
CA GLY A 40 -25.38 -47.58 1.44
C GLY A 40 -24.61 -48.67 0.67
N LYS A 41 -23.47 -49.16 1.18
CA LYS A 41 -22.71 -50.25 0.56
C LYS A 41 -23.25 -51.62 0.98
N LYS A 42 -23.24 -52.58 0.06
CA LYS A 42 -23.60 -53.99 0.27
C LYS A 42 -22.41 -54.89 -0.04
N ILE A 43 -22.13 -55.86 0.83
CA ILE A 43 -21.21 -56.97 0.55
C ILE A 43 -22.04 -58.27 0.61
N ALA A 44 -22.04 -59.04 -0.48
CA ALA A 44 -22.65 -60.36 -0.54
C ALA A 44 -21.58 -61.45 -0.34
N PHE A 45 -21.89 -62.50 0.40
CA PHE A 45 -21.01 -63.66 0.56
C PHE A 45 -21.78 -64.98 0.54
N THR A 46 -21.12 -66.04 0.05
CA THR A 46 -21.67 -67.39 -0.10
C THR A 46 -20.66 -68.39 0.45
N VAL A 47 -21.09 -69.24 1.38
CA VAL A 47 -20.25 -70.24 2.04
C VAL A 47 -20.50 -71.62 1.41
N GLY A 48 -19.49 -72.11 0.67
CA GLY A 48 -19.44 -73.46 0.11
C GLY A 48 -18.30 -74.28 0.70
N THR A 49 -18.43 -75.60 0.74
CA THR A 49 -17.60 -76.53 1.53
C THR A 49 -16.15 -76.74 1.06
N LYS A 50 -15.62 -75.92 0.16
CA LYS A 50 -14.16 -75.89 -0.09
C LYS A 50 -13.46 -75.23 1.09
N ARG A 51 -12.68 -76.01 1.85
CA ARG A 51 -11.60 -75.48 2.72
C ARG A 51 -10.51 -74.85 1.85
N HIS A 52 -10.72 -73.62 1.39
CA HIS A 52 -9.60 -72.70 1.26
C HIS A 52 -9.18 -72.30 2.67
N ASN A 53 -7.87 -72.21 2.92
CA ASN A 53 -7.40 -71.46 4.07
C ASN A 53 -7.73 -69.99 3.81
N LEU A 54 -8.80 -69.49 4.42
CA LEU A 54 -8.97 -68.05 4.62
C LEU A 54 -7.92 -67.61 5.65
N GLY A 55 -6.67 -67.48 5.20
CA GLY A 55 -5.72 -66.59 5.84
C GLY A 55 -6.41 -65.24 6.00
N THR A 56 -6.35 -64.66 7.20
CA THR A 56 -7.26 -63.58 7.62
C THR A 56 -6.97 -62.27 6.88
N ALA A 57 -7.46 -62.20 5.64
CA ALA A 57 -7.54 -61.00 4.83
C ALA A 57 -8.50 -60.02 5.50
N LYS A 58 -7.97 -59.27 6.48
CA LYS A 58 -8.64 -58.10 7.04
C LYS A 58 -8.84 -57.11 5.91
N ALA A 59 -10.01 -57.14 5.29
CA ALA A 59 -10.49 -56.12 4.38
C ALA A 59 -10.77 -54.84 5.21
N ALA A 60 -9.69 -54.17 5.60
CA ALA A 60 -9.74 -52.92 6.33
C ALA A 60 -10.40 -51.89 5.42
N ILE A 61 -11.60 -51.45 5.79
CA ILE A 61 -12.21 -50.27 5.18
C ILE A 61 -11.37 -49.08 5.66
N VAL A 62 -10.39 -48.68 4.84
CA VAL A 62 -9.61 -47.47 5.07
C VAL A 62 -10.56 -46.30 4.91
N LYS A 63 -11.12 -45.84 6.05
CA LYS A 63 -11.91 -44.62 6.09
C LYS A 63 -11.00 -43.48 5.68
N GLY A 64 -11.34 -42.80 4.58
CA GLY A 64 -10.59 -41.63 4.16
C GLY A 64 -10.54 -40.57 5.26
N THR A 65 -9.42 -39.86 5.31
CA THR A 65 -9.19 -38.75 6.25
C THR A 65 -8.74 -37.53 5.49
N ILE A 66 -9.03 -36.35 6.05
CA ILE A 66 -8.52 -35.06 5.60
C ILE A 66 -8.19 -34.23 6.83
N SER A 67 -7.03 -33.57 6.84
CA SER A 67 -6.73 -32.49 7.78
C SER A 67 -6.32 -31.26 6.99
N THR A 68 -6.93 -30.12 7.29
CA THR A 68 -6.38 -28.81 6.92
C THR A 68 -5.01 -28.65 7.58
N GLY A 69 -4.07 -28.02 6.89
CA GLY A 69 -2.78 -27.63 7.45
C GLY A 69 -2.82 -26.30 8.18
N ILE A 70 -1.65 -25.83 8.59
CA ILE A 70 -1.49 -24.51 9.23
C ILE A 70 -1.64 -23.42 8.16
N VAL A 71 -2.25 -22.29 8.55
CA VAL A 71 -2.37 -21.05 7.77
C VAL A 71 -1.64 -19.94 8.53
N SER A 72 -1.14 -18.92 7.81
CA SER A 72 -0.62 -17.70 8.42
C SER A 72 -1.65 -17.08 9.37
N ALA A 73 -1.20 -16.49 10.48
CA ALA A 73 -2.06 -15.76 11.40
C ALA A 73 -2.68 -14.52 10.74
N ASP A 74 -1.98 -13.90 9.80
CA ASP A 74 -2.45 -12.78 8.99
C ASP A 74 -2.51 -13.20 7.51
N VAL A 75 -3.63 -12.92 6.85
CA VAL A 75 -3.87 -13.21 5.43
C VAL A 75 -4.49 -12.00 4.76
N CYS A 76 -3.88 -11.54 3.66
CA CYS A 76 -4.32 -10.31 3.01
C CYS A 76 -5.70 -10.42 2.32
N LEU A 77 -6.46 -9.33 2.38
CA LEU A 77 -7.65 -9.13 1.56
C LEU A 77 -7.29 -9.16 0.06
N GLY A 78 -8.07 -9.89 -0.74
CA GLY A 78 -7.79 -10.12 -2.17
C GLY A 78 -6.66 -11.13 -2.45
N GLY A 79 -6.01 -11.66 -1.41
CA GLY A 79 -4.74 -12.34 -1.52
C GLY A 79 -4.80 -13.81 -1.91
N THR A 80 -3.70 -14.30 -2.51
CA THR A 80 -3.53 -15.72 -2.85
C THR A 80 -2.41 -16.38 -2.06
N PHE A 81 -2.61 -17.66 -1.70
CA PHE A 81 -1.58 -18.51 -1.09
C PHE A 81 -1.89 -19.99 -1.34
N ASN A 82 -0.92 -20.85 -1.01
CA ASN A 82 -1.10 -22.31 -1.07
C ASN A 82 -1.51 -22.83 0.31
N LEU A 83 -2.74 -23.34 0.43
CA LEU A 83 -3.26 -24.01 1.63
C LEU A 83 -2.84 -25.49 1.64
N PRO A 84 -1.88 -25.92 2.48
CA PRO A 84 -1.53 -27.34 2.59
C PRO A 84 -2.65 -28.14 3.25
N PHE A 85 -2.82 -29.39 2.83
CA PHE A 85 -3.73 -30.35 3.47
C PHE A 85 -3.18 -31.77 3.35
N THR A 86 -3.46 -32.62 4.32
CA THR A 86 -3.19 -34.07 4.23
C THR A 86 -4.46 -34.82 3.90
N ALA A 87 -4.38 -35.87 3.07
CA ALA A 87 -5.51 -36.71 2.72
C ALA A 87 -5.12 -38.18 2.47
N THR A 88 -5.99 -39.10 2.88
CA THR A 88 -5.81 -40.55 2.69
C THR A 88 -7.07 -41.20 2.10
N ALA A 89 -6.90 -42.26 1.29
CA ALA A 89 -7.98 -43.08 0.73
C ALA A 89 -9.13 -42.30 0.07
N MET A 90 -8.79 -41.38 -0.83
CA MET A 90 -9.75 -40.69 -1.71
C MET A 90 -10.05 -41.52 -2.96
N ASN A 91 -11.23 -41.31 -3.56
CA ASN A 91 -11.62 -41.97 -4.80
C ASN A 91 -11.08 -41.19 -6.03
N ALA A 92 -10.98 -41.86 -7.18
CA ALA A 92 -10.74 -41.18 -8.46
C ALA A 92 -11.86 -40.16 -8.76
N GLY A 93 -11.50 -39.02 -9.33
CA GLY A 93 -12.43 -37.90 -9.56
C GLY A 93 -12.77 -37.08 -8.31
N ASN A 94 -12.09 -37.29 -7.19
CA ASN A 94 -12.22 -36.43 -6.01
C ASN A 94 -11.78 -34.98 -6.30
N ILE A 95 -12.55 -34.04 -5.78
CA ILE A 95 -12.25 -32.61 -5.76
C ILE A 95 -12.19 -32.18 -4.29
N PHE A 96 -11.07 -31.58 -3.90
CA PHE A 96 -10.95 -30.86 -2.65
C PHE A 96 -11.39 -29.41 -2.84
N THR A 97 -12.08 -28.84 -1.85
CA THR A 97 -12.51 -27.44 -1.83
C THR A 97 -12.06 -26.79 -0.53
N ALA A 98 -11.34 -25.68 -0.63
CA ALA A 98 -11.02 -24.83 0.51
C ALA A 98 -12.20 -23.91 0.83
N GLN A 99 -12.54 -23.80 2.10
CA GLN A 99 -13.65 -22.99 2.61
C GLN A 99 -13.18 -22.02 3.68
N LEU A 100 -13.60 -20.77 3.55
CA LEU A 100 -13.44 -19.70 4.54
C LEU A 100 -14.72 -19.59 5.40
N SER A 101 -14.55 -19.36 6.70
CA SER A 101 -15.63 -19.07 7.65
C SER A 101 -16.16 -17.63 7.52
N ASN A 102 -17.11 -17.25 8.36
CA ASN A 102 -17.33 -15.84 8.69
C ASN A 102 -16.27 -15.33 9.71
N ALA A 103 -16.31 -14.02 10.02
CA ALA A 103 -15.37 -13.37 10.95
C ALA A 103 -15.45 -13.84 12.41
N ALA A 104 -16.40 -14.71 12.76
CA ALA A 104 -16.56 -15.34 14.08
C ALA A 104 -16.20 -16.85 14.07
N GLY A 105 -15.58 -17.34 12.99
CA GLY A 105 -15.13 -18.73 12.86
C GLY A 105 -16.23 -19.73 12.47
N SER A 106 -17.48 -19.29 12.29
CA SER A 106 -18.58 -20.17 11.86
C SER A 106 -18.51 -20.46 10.36
N PHE A 107 -18.77 -21.72 10.02
CA PHE A 107 -18.90 -22.21 8.64
C PHE A 107 -20.37 -22.56 8.28
N ASP A 108 -21.35 -21.86 8.86
CA ASP A 108 -22.78 -22.05 8.53
C ASP A 108 -23.09 -21.58 7.10
N ASN A 109 -22.43 -20.50 6.66
CA ASN A 109 -22.48 -19.96 5.31
C ASN A 109 -21.04 -19.74 4.80
N PRO A 110 -20.30 -20.82 4.45
CA PRO A 110 -18.87 -20.75 4.16
C PRO A 110 -18.62 -20.31 2.71
N VAL A 111 -17.57 -19.52 2.49
CA VAL A 111 -17.17 -19.08 1.15
C VAL A 111 -16.14 -20.07 0.58
N ASN A 112 -16.39 -20.61 -0.61
CA ASN A 112 -15.40 -21.44 -1.30
C ASN A 112 -14.29 -20.53 -1.87
N ILE A 113 -13.04 -20.75 -1.45
CA ILE A 113 -11.89 -19.89 -1.78
C ILE A 113 -10.85 -20.55 -2.71
N GLY A 114 -11.02 -21.84 -3.06
CA GLY A 114 -10.15 -22.54 -4.01
C GLY A 114 -10.51 -24.02 -4.13
N THR A 115 -10.09 -24.68 -5.21
CA THR A 115 -10.35 -26.11 -5.46
C THR A 115 -9.15 -26.83 -6.04
N LEU A 116 -9.06 -28.15 -5.82
CA LEU A 116 -8.04 -29.02 -6.40
C LEU A 116 -8.60 -30.41 -6.71
N SER A 117 -8.54 -30.84 -7.97
CA SER A 117 -8.85 -32.21 -8.38
C SER A 117 -7.68 -33.13 -8.08
N ALA A 118 -7.73 -33.86 -6.96
CA ALA A 118 -6.64 -34.75 -6.52
C ALA A 118 -7.13 -35.90 -5.62
N THR A 119 -6.31 -36.94 -5.49
CA THR A 119 -6.61 -38.17 -4.72
C THR A 119 -5.70 -38.38 -3.49
N SER A 120 -4.84 -37.41 -3.18
CA SER A 120 -3.83 -37.48 -2.12
C SER A 120 -3.66 -36.14 -1.42
N THR A 121 -2.88 -36.12 -0.33
CA THR A 121 -2.18 -34.94 0.23
C THR A 121 -1.66 -34.01 -0.88
N GLY A 122 -1.73 -32.70 -0.64
CA GLY A 122 -1.28 -31.66 -1.56
C GLY A 122 -1.43 -30.26 -0.96
N ALA A 123 -1.53 -29.25 -1.83
CA ALA A 123 -1.90 -27.90 -1.44
C ALA A 123 -2.90 -27.31 -2.44
N ILE A 124 -3.92 -26.62 -1.95
CA ILE A 124 -4.91 -25.91 -2.76
C ILE A 124 -4.42 -24.47 -2.93
N GLN A 125 -4.31 -23.98 -4.16
CA GLN A 125 -4.17 -22.54 -4.38
C GLN A 125 -5.50 -21.88 -4.03
N VAL A 126 -5.49 -20.97 -3.07
CA VAL A 126 -6.69 -20.27 -2.58
C VAL A 126 -6.57 -18.76 -2.80
N THR A 127 -7.71 -18.10 -2.98
CA THR A 127 -7.85 -16.65 -3.11
C THR A 127 -8.87 -16.14 -2.10
N ILE A 128 -8.48 -15.24 -1.21
CA ILE A 128 -9.41 -14.51 -0.34
C ILE A 128 -10.17 -13.48 -1.19
N PRO A 129 -11.51 -13.50 -1.24
CA PRO A 129 -12.25 -12.53 -2.03
C PRO A 129 -11.97 -11.10 -1.57
N ALA A 130 -11.73 -10.17 -2.50
CA ALA A 130 -11.48 -8.76 -2.20
C ALA A 130 -12.70 -8.03 -1.56
N THR A 131 -13.87 -8.67 -1.55
CA THR A 131 -15.10 -8.22 -0.88
C THR A 131 -15.26 -8.77 0.54
N THR A 132 -14.31 -9.55 1.06
CA THR A 132 -14.33 -10.05 2.44
C THR A 132 -14.18 -8.88 3.41
N LEU A 133 -15.06 -8.80 4.42
CA LEU A 133 -14.93 -7.79 5.47
C LEU A 133 -13.71 -8.04 6.34
N ALA A 134 -13.10 -6.97 6.87
CA ALA A 134 -11.98 -7.09 7.78
C ALA A 134 -12.40 -7.73 9.12
N GLY A 135 -11.53 -8.57 9.71
CA GLY A 135 -11.83 -9.25 10.98
C GLY A 135 -10.77 -10.27 11.40
N THR A 136 -10.75 -10.61 12.69
CA THR A 136 -9.67 -11.37 13.37
C THR A 136 -10.08 -12.76 13.86
N GLY A 137 -11.28 -13.23 13.52
CA GLY A 137 -11.82 -14.52 13.93
C GLY A 137 -12.05 -15.52 12.79
N TYR A 138 -11.45 -15.30 11.62
CA TYR A 138 -11.63 -16.19 10.47
C TYR A 138 -10.96 -17.55 10.69
N ARG A 139 -11.45 -18.57 9.98
CA ARG A 139 -10.98 -19.95 9.95
C ARG A 139 -11.07 -20.49 8.53
N ILE A 140 -10.19 -21.41 8.18
CA ILE A 140 -10.19 -22.11 6.89
C ILE A 140 -10.24 -23.62 7.12
N ARG A 141 -11.04 -24.34 6.33
CA ARG A 141 -11.12 -25.81 6.32
C ARG A 141 -11.12 -26.37 4.90
N VAL A 142 -10.80 -27.65 4.74
CA VAL A 142 -10.93 -28.38 3.45
C VAL A 142 -12.08 -29.39 3.48
N THR A 143 -12.82 -29.50 2.37
CA THR A 143 -13.82 -30.54 2.13
C THR A 143 -13.45 -31.38 0.91
N SER A 144 -13.87 -32.65 0.86
CA SER A 144 -13.78 -33.51 -0.34
C SER A 144 -15.16 -33.81 -0.92
N SER A 145 -15.21 -34.07 -2.22
CA SER A 145 -16.38 -34.63 -2.90
C SER A 145 -16.48 -36.17 -2.77
N SER A 146 -15.36 -36.91 -2.75
CA SER A 146 -15.37 -38.38 -2.90
C SER A 146 -14.19 -39.10 -2.21
N PRO A 147 -14.37 -39.69 -1.01
CA PRO A 147 -15.59 -39.67 -0.20
C PRO A 147 -15.91 -38.27 0.33
N ALA A 148 -17.19 -37.96 0.48
CA ALA A 148 -17.64 -36.71 1.08
C ALA A 148 -17.17 -36.60 2.53
N ILE A 149 -16.24 -35.68 2.78
CA ILE A 149 -15.59 -35.46 4.09
C ILE A 149 -15.45 -33.95 4.32
N ILE A 150 -15.66 -33.52 5.55
CA ILE A 150 -15.29 -32.19 6.06
C ILE A 150 -14.14 -32.42 7.05
N SER A 151 -13.04 -31.69 6.89
CA SER A 151 -11.91 -31.71 7.83
C SER A 151 -12.11 -30.76 9.01
N THR A 152 -11.26 -30.85 10.03
CA THR A 152 -11.06 -29.75 10.99
C THR A 152 -10.58 -28.50 10.26
N ASP A 153 -10.86 -27.33 10.83
CA ASP A 153 -10.23 -26.09 10.40
C ASP A 153 -8.73 -26.06 10.75
N ASN A 154 -8.06 -24.97 10.38
CA ASN A 154 -6.63 -24.71 10.57
C ASN A 154 -6.19 -24.50 12.05
N GLY A 155 -7.08 -24.66 13.03
CA GLY A 155 -6.77 -24.75 14.46
C GLY A 155 -6.67 -23.40 15.20
N THR A 156 -6.15 -22.36 14.55
CA THR A 156 -6.05 -20.99 15.09
C THR A 156 -6.92 -20.00 14.32
N ASN A 157 -7.30 -18.88 14.93
CA ASN A 157 -7.90 -17.78 14.17
C ASN A 157 -6.89 -17.24 13.15
N ILE A 158 -7.39 -16.74 12.03
CA ILE A 158 -6.65 -15.87 11.12
C ILE A 158 -7.31 -14.49 11.06
N ALA A 159 -6.51 -13.47 10.85
CA ALA A 159 -6.94 -12.12 10.55
C ALA A 159 -6.96 -11.88 9.04
N ILE A 160 -8.03 -11.26 8.56
CA ILE A 160 -8.14 -10.72 7.21
C ILE A 160 -8.24 -9.21 7.35
N ASN A 161 -7.23 -8.51 6.86
CA ASN A 161 -7.11 -7.05 6.91
C ASN A 161 -6.51 -6.56 5.57
N PRO A 162 -6.75 -5.29 5.18
CA PRO A 162 -5.89 -4.61 4.22
C PRO A 162 -4.54 -4.29 4.89
N THR A 163 -3.45 -4.34 4.12
CA THR A 163 -2.14 -3.84 4.59
C THR A 163 -2.22 -2.32 4.66
N ILE A 164 -1.83 -1.71 5.78
CA ILE A 164 -1.83 -0.25 5.96
C ILE A 164 -0.38 0.24 6.15
N ILE A 165 0.05 1.19 5.33
CA ILE A 165 1.37 1.81 5.38
C ILE A 165 1.21 3.32 5.49
N ALA A 166 1.61 3.91 6.62
CA ALA A 166 1.58 5.36 6.80
C ALA A 166 2.83 6.01 6.20
N ILE A 167 2.64 7.06 5.41
CA ILE A 167 3.69 7.88 4.80
C ILE A 167 3.45 9.32 5.24
N THR A 168 4.42 9.90 5.93
CA THR A 168 4.43 11.35 6.22
C THR A 168 5.33 12.02 5.19
N VAL A 169 4.80 13.00 4.44
CA VAL A 169 5.63 13.81 3.54
C VAL A 169 6.61 14.64 4.40
N PRO A 170 7.93 14.58 4.13
CA PRO A 170 8.93 15.13 5.05
C PRO A 170 9.06 16.66 5.00
N GLU A 171 8.61 17.28 3.91
CA GLU A 171 8.64 18.74 3.70
C GLU A 171 7.22 19.31 3.72
N VAL A 172 7.07 20.53 4.25
CA VAL A 172 5.79 21.26 4.25
C VAL A 172 5.63 21.96 2.90
N ILE A 173 4.54 21.66 2.19
CA ILE A 173 4.32 22.20 0.85
C ILE A 173 3.69 23.59 0.97
N ASN A 174 4.45 24.60 0.57
CA ASN A 174 4.03 25.99 0.55
C ASN A 174 3.00 26.25 -0.56
N THR A 175 1.80 26.72 -0.23
CA THR A 175 0.69 26.93 -1.18
C THR A 175 0.79 28.22 -2.01
N VAL A 176 1.70 29.14 -1.66
CA VAL A 176 1.73 30.52 -2.20
C VAL A 176 2.32 30.58 -3.62
N ASN A 177 3.43 29.87 -3.85
CA ASN A 177 4.12 29.81 -5.15
C ASN A 177 4.22 28.35 -5.63
N ALA A 178 3.16 27.58 -5.43
CA ALA A 178 3.19 26.13 -5.47
C ALA A 178 3.04 25.55 -6.89
N SER A 179 3.91 24.61 -7.26
CA SER A 179 3.71 23.74 -8.43
C SER A 179 2.91 22.49 -8.05
N PRO A 180 2.22 21.82 -9.00
CA PRO A 180 1.62 20.52 -8.76
C PRO A 180 2.65 19.46 -8.35
N VAL A 181 2.29 18.60 -7.40
CA VAL A 181 3.18 17.57 -6.82
C VAL A 181 2.61 16.19 -7.09
N ASP A 182 3.38 15.33 -7.77
CA ASP A 182 3.00 13.92 -7.97
C ASP A 182 3.16 13.13 -6.66
N LEU A 183 2.05 12.72 -6.05
CA LEU A 183 2.06 11.95 -4.81
C LEU A 183 2.66 10.53 -4.98
N ASN A 184 2.78 10.02 -6.21
CA ASN A 184 3.49 8.75 -6.46
C ASN A 184 4.97 8.85 -6.06
N SER A 185 5.57 10.04 -6.08
CA SER A 185 6.97 10.27 -5.71
C SER A 185 7.27 9.97 -4.24
N PHE A 186 6.25 9.93 -3.38
CA PHE A 186 6.37 9.58 -1.96
C PHE A 186 6.12 8.09 -1.68
N LEU A 187 5.66 7.31 -2.67
CA LEU A 187 5.42 5.87 -2.51
C LEU A 187 6.76 5.09 -2.49
N PRO A 188 6.87 3.99 -1.72
CA PRO A 188 8.07 3.15 -1.71
C PRO A 188 8.43 2.63 -3.11
N GLN A 189 9.73 2.55 -3.41
CA GLN A 189 10.23 2.05 -4.69
C GLN A 189 9.68 0.63 -4.96
N GLY A 190 9.12 0.42 -6.15
CA GLY A 190 8.49 -0.84 -6.54
C GLY A 190 6.99 -0.93 -6.26
N THR A 191 6.38 0.08 -5.62
CA THR A 191 4.91 0.17 -5.51
C THR A 191 4.28 0.20 -6.92
N PRO A 192 3.31 -0.67 -7.24
CA PRO A 192 2.67 -0.69 -8.56
C PRO A 192 1.89 0.60 -8.83
N SER A 193 1.95 1.11 -10.06
CA SER A 193 1.32 2.40 -10.45
C SER A 193 -0.15 2.31 -10.86
N ASN A 194 -0.74 1.11 -10.83
CA ASN A 194 -2.13 0.85 -11.24
C ASN A 194 -3.15 0.94 -10.08
N GLY A 195 -2.75 1.47 -8.93
CA GLY A 195 -3.66 1.79 -7.82
C GLY A 195 -4.51 3.04 -8.05
N LEU A 196 -5.48 3.24 -7.16
CA LEU A 196 -6.38 4.39 -7.15
C LEU A 196 -6.04 5.33 -5.99
N TRP A 197 -5.92 6.62 -6.30
CA TRP A 197 -5.85 7.70 -5.31
C TRP A 197 -7.27 8.12 -4.86
N LEU A 198 -7.43 8.34 -3.55
CA LEU A 198 -8.65 8.82 -2.92
C LEU A 198 -8.35 9.97 -1.96
N ASP A 199 -9.04 11.09 -2.16
CA ASP A 199 -9.02 12.26 -1.28
C ASP A 199 -9.97 12.03 -0.09
N ILE A 200 -9.42 11.73 1.08
CA ILE A 200 -10.19 11.40 2.29
C ILE A 200 -10.83 12.65 2.91
N ASN A 201 -10.31 13.83 2.61
CA ASN A 201 -10.81 15.11 3.08
C ASN A 201 -11.85 15.73 2.12
N ASN A 202 -12.15 15.10 0.97
CA ASN A 202 -13.04 15.61 -0.08
C ASN A 202 -12.70 17.04 -0.53
N THR A 203 -11.41 17.37 -0.59
CA THR A 203 -10.91 18.71 -0.96
C THR A 203 -11.04 19.03 -2.45
N GLY A 204 -10.97 18.01 -3.31
CA GLY A 204 -10.88 18.18 -4.76
C GLY A 204 -9.50 18.65 -5.23
N PHE A 205 -8.46 18.54 -4.42
CA PHE A 205 -7.10 19.00 -4.78
C PHE A 205 -6.34 17.99 -5.67
N LEU A 206 -6.86 16.78 -5.91
CA LEU A 206 -6.20 15.76 -6.74
C LEU A 206 -6.69 15.76 -8.19
N ASN A 207 -5.75 15.64 -9.13
CA ASN A 207 -5.98 15.23 -10.50
C ASN A 207 -5.15 13.95 -10.80
N GLY A 208 -5.79 12.78 -10.65
CA GLY A 208 -5.08 11.51 -10.62
C GLY A 208 -4.19 11.40 -9.39
N SER A 209 -2.88 11.35 -9.61
CA SER A 209 -1.85 11.36 -8.55
C SER A 209 -1.26 12.75 -8.27
N TYR A 210 -1.55 13.74 -9.11
CA TYR A 210 -1.05 15.10 -8.93
C TYR A 210 -1.92 15.87 -7.95
N LEU A 211 -1.32 16.27 -6.83
CA LEU A 211 -1.86 17.27 -5.93
C LEU A 211 -1.65 18.65 -6.55
N ASP A 212 -2.70 19.47 -6.59
CA ASP A 212 -2.60 20.93 -6.76
C ASP A 212 -2.63 21.60 -5.37
N PRO A 213 -1.48 22.04 -4.82
CA PRO A 213 -1.41 22.81 -3.60
C PRO A 213 -1.61 24.33 -3.80
N MET A 214 -1.75 24.85 -5.03
CA MET A 214 -1.74 26.30 -5.25
C MET A 214 -3.00 26.99 -4.67
N ASN A 215 -2.76 28.03 -3.86
CA ASN A 215 -3.79 28.83 -3.16
C ASN A 215 -4.73 28.02 -2.25
N LYS A 216 -4.36 26.79 -1.84
CA LYS A 216 -5.16 26.00 -0.89
C LYS A 216 -4.98 26.52 0.55
N ALA A 217 -5.84 26.06 1.46
CA ALA A 217 -5.70 26.39 2.87
C ALA A 217 -4.50 25.67 3.51
N ALA A 218 -3.88 26.30 4.51
CA ALA A 218 -2.89 25.64 5.35
C ALA A 218 -3.57 24.59 6.24
N GLY A 219 -2.95 23.42 6.41
CA GLY A 219 -3.52 22.30 7.16
C GLY A 219 -2.83 20.96 6.87
N GLU A 220 -3.31 19.91 7.52
CA GLU A 220 -2.90 18.53 7.25
C GLU A 220 -4.00 17.83 6.43
N TYR A 221 -3.57 17.15 5.36
CA TYR A 221 -4.45 16.54 4.37
C TYR A 221 -4.04 15.08 4.14
N ILE A 222 -5.04 14.20 4.01
CA ILE A 222 -4.85 12.75 3.96
C ILE A 222 -5.34 12.22 2.61
N PHE A 223 -4.42 11.59 1.88
CA PHE A 223 -4.69 10.95 0.60
C PHE A 223 -4.38 9.45 0.73
N HIS A 224 -5.33 8.59 0.35
CA HIS A 224 -5.11 7.15 0.32
C HIS A 224 -4.74 6.70 -1.09
N TYR A 225 -3.70 5.88 -1.21
CA TYR A 225 -3.42 5.10 -2.42
C TYR A 225 -3.75 3.63 -2.16
N THR A 226 -4.77 3.12 -2.83
CA THR A 226 -5.21 1.73 -2.72
C THR A 226 -4.76 0.95 -3.95
N VAL A 227 -3.92 -0.08 -3.75
CA VAL A 227 -3.32 -0.87 -4.84
C VAL A 227 -3.19 -2.34 -4.44
N LEU A 228 -3.24 -3.23 -5.44
CA LEU A 228 -2.99 -4.67 -5.24
C LEU A 228 -1.49 -4.94 -5.44
N THR A 229 -0.75 -5.17 -4.36
CA THR A 229 0.68 -5.50 -4.35
C THR A 229 0.85 -7.02 -4.24
N ASP A 230 1.30 -7.69 -5.30
CA ASP A 230 1.50 -9.15 -5.45
C ASP A 230 0.30 -10.03 -5.06
N THR A 231 0.04 -10.15 -3.76
CA THR A 231 -1.04 -10.93 -3.14
C THR A 231 -1.74 -10.18 -1.99
N CYS A 232 -1.67 -8.85 -1.93
CA CYS A 232 -2.29 -8.05 -0.87
C CYS A 232 -2.94 -6.77 -1.40
N LEU A 233 -4.16 -6.47 -0.95
CA LEU A 233 -4.70 -5.11 -1.07
C LEU A 233 -4.03 -4.21 -0.02
N THR A 234 -3.25 -3.26 -0.49
CA THR A 234 -2.43 -2.36 0.32
C THR A 234 -2.94 -0.92 0.19
N ASN A 235 -3.14 -0.28 1.34
CA ASN A 235 -3.53 1.11 1.49
C ASN A 235 -2.34 1.92 2.04
N TYR A 236 -1.77 2.77 1.19
CA TYR A 236 -0.80 3.77 1.63
C TYR A 236 -1.57 5.01 2.08
N ILE A 237 -1.36 5.44 3.33
CA ILE A 237 -1.95 6.66 3.90
C ILE A 237 -0.90 7.76 3.81
N VAL A 238 -1.03 8.64 2.83
CA VAL A 238 -0.10 9.76 2.63
C VAL A 238 -0.64 11.01 3.30
N THR A 239 0.03 11.44 4.37
CA THR A 239 -0.27 12.69 5.08
C THR A 239 0.62 13.80 4.54
N VAL A 240 -0.01 14.79 3.92
CA VAL A 240 0.61 16.01 3.37
C VAL A 240 0.34 17.17 4.32
N LYS A 241 1.36 18.00 4.59
CA LYS A 241 1.18 19.26 5.32
C LYS A 241 1.31 20.42 4.34
N LEU A 242 0.27 21.24 4.24
CA LEU A 242 0.26 22.48 3.46
C LEU A 242 0.44 23.68 4.40
N ASP A 243 1.21 24.68 3.99
CA ASP A 243 1.25 25.97 4.67
C ASP A 243 1.14 27.19 3.75
N GLN A 244 0.82 28.32 4.36
CA GLN A 244 0.73 29.64 3.71
C GLN A 244 1.87 30.56 4.18
N SER A 245 2.96 29.99 4.70
CA SER A 245 4.09 30.77 5.18
C SER A 245 4.78 31.40 3.99
N PHE A 246 4.89 32.73 3.91
CA PHE A 246 5.88 33.32 3.03
C PHE A 246 7.27 32.92 3.54
N VAL A 247 7.94 32.00 2.83
CA VAL A 247 9.35 31.70 3.07
C VAL A 247 10.11 32.99 2.82
N LEU A 248 10.68 33.54 3.88
CA LEU A 248 11.34 34.84 3.87
C LEU A 248 12.74 34.70 3.22
N GLY A 249 12.77 34.49 1.91
CA GLY A 249 13.98 34.48 1.08
C GLY A 249 14.61 35.86 0.89
N CYS A 250 14.40 36.76 1.85
CA CYS A 250 14.90 38.13 1.88
C CYS A 250 16.12 38.19 2.77
N GLY A 251 17.20 38.81 2.30
CA GLY A 251 18.35 39.10 3.15
C GLY A 251 17.97 40.07 4.27
N THR A 252 18.55 39.89 5.46
CA THR A 252 18.28 40.81 6.59
C THR A 252 18.91 42.17 6.32
N VAL A 253 18.14 43.25 6.44
CA VAL A 253 18.66 44.62 6.40
C VAL A 253 19.69 44.81 7.51
N LEU A 254 20.94 45.06 7.13
CA LEU A 254 22.07 45.28 8.05
C LEU A 254 22.77 46.60 7.68
N VAL A 255 22.85 47.52 8.64
CA VAL A 255 23.45 48.84 8.44
C VAL A 255 24.91 48.83 8.86
N HIS A 256 25.83 49.12 7.95
CA HIS A 256 27.26 49.23 8.26
C HIS A 256 27.59 50.63 8.79
N ASN A 257 28.05 50.71 10.03
CA ASN A 257 28.13 51.98 10.78
C ASN A 257 29.42 52.80 10.57
N ALA A 258 30.26 52.46 9.59
CA ALA A 258 31.46 53.23 9.26
C ALA A 258 31.80 53.15 7.77
N PHE A 259 32.29 54.25 7.18
CA PHE A 259 32.69 54.30 5.77
C PHE A 259 33.73 55.40 5.50
N SER A 260 34.48 55.26 4.40
CA SER A 260 35.68 56.05 4.11
C SER A 260 35.79 56.49 2.63
N PRO A 261 35.26 57.65 2.24
CA PRO A 261 35.38 58.19 0.88
C PRO A 261 36.75 58.88 0.63
N ASN A 262 37.84 58.22 1.02
CA ASN A 262 39.23 58.70 0.92
C ASN A 262 39.82 58.62 -0.52
N GLY A 263 39.15 57.92 -1.43
CA GLY A 263 39.58 57.71 -2.83
C GLY A 263 40.24 56.36 -3.15
N ASP A 264 40.37 55.42 -2.20
CA ASP A 264 40.93 54.08 -2.45
C ASP A 264 39.92 53.07 -3.04
N ALA A 265 38.67 53.50 -3.24
CA ALA A 265 37.51 52.73 -3.72
C ALA A 265 37.00 51.62 -2.78
N MET A 266 37.57 51.47 -1.58
CA MET A 266 37.06 50.60 -0.52
C MET A 266 36.15 51.39 0.41
N ASN A 267 34.99 50.83 0.77
CA ASN A 267 34.01 51.42 1.69
C ASN A 267 33.70 52.91 1.43
N SER A 268 33.75 53.37 0.17
CA SER A 268 33.63 54.80 -0.16
C SER A 268 32.18 55.34 -0.12
N THR A 269 31.23 54.50 0.29
CA THR A 269 29.81 54.80 0.47
C THR A 269 29.29 54.15 1.75
N PHE A 270 28.23 54.71 2.31
CA PHE A 270 27.46 54.10 3.39
C PHE A 270 26.68 52.90 2.83
N VAL A 271 26.99 51.69 3.29
CA VAL A 271 26.37 50.45 2.79
C VAL A 271 25.30 49.95 3.76
N ILE A 272 24.17 49.54 3.21
CA ILE A 272 23.09 48.85 3.93
C ILE A 272 22.79 47.57 3.16
N ASP A 273 23.09 46.40 3.75
CA ASP A 273 22.90 45.12 3.07
C ASP A 273 21.41 44.88 2.77
N ASN A 274 21.13 44.25 1.63
CA ASN A 274 19.82 43.78 1.20
C ASN A 274 18.73 44.86 1.02
N ILE A 275 19.01 46.15 1.31
CA ILE A 275 18.05 47.26 1.12
C ILE A 275 17.61 47.46 -0.33
N ASP A 276 18.39 46.90 -1.27
CA ASP A 276 18.17 46.91 -2.72
C ASP A 276 17.19 45.81 -3.19
N GLU A 277 16.82 44.85 -2.34
CA GLU A 277 15.90 43.76 -2.66
C GLU A 277 14.44 44.26 -2.75
N VAL A 278 14.08 44.94 -3.85
CA VAL A 278 12.75 45.56 -4.03
C VAL A 278 11.54 44.59 -3.93
N THR A 279 11.78 43.28 -4.09
CA THR A 279 10.79 42.21 -3.82
C THR A 279 10.43 42.08 -2.34
N CYS A 280 11.36 42.45 -1.46
CA CYS A 280 11.27 42.36 -0.01
C CYS A 280 11.07 43.73 0.65
N TYR A 281 11.77 44.74 0.12
CA TYR A 281 11.85 46.11 0.62
C TYR A 281 11.43 47.12 -0.46
N PRO A 282 10.12 47.18 -0.82
CA PRO A 282 9.64 47.89 -2.01
C PRO A 282 9.77 49.42 -1.95
N GLU A 283 9.91 50.00 -0.76
CA GLU A 283 10.17 51.43 -0.56
C GLU A 283 11.09 51.63 0.65
N ASN A 284 12.00 52.60 0.56
CA ASN A 284 12.84 53.00 1.68
C ASN A 284 13.12 54.53 1.67
N SER A 285 13.67 55.04 2.76
CA SER A 285 14.20 56.40 2.88
C SER A 285 15.32 56.45 3.92
N VAL A 286 16.33 57.28 3.65
CA VAL A 286 17.47 57.49 4.54
C VAL A 286 17.66 58.99 4.75
N GLU A 287 17.72 59.40 6.01
CA GLU A 287 18.06 60.75 6.46
C GLU A 287 19.30 60.68 7.35
N ILE A 288 20.23 61.62 7.20
CA ILE A 288 21.47 61.66 7.99
C ILE A 288 21.70 63.10 8.49
N PHE A 289 22.09 63.19 9.75
CA PHE A 289 22.25 64.40 10.53
C PHE A 289 23.68 64.51 11.06
N ASP A 290 24.21 65.73 11.17
CA ASP A 290 25.47 65.96 11.89
C ASP A 290 25.30 65.82 13.42
N ARG A 291 26.41 65.92 14.15
CA ARG A 291 26.42 65.84 15.63
C ARG A 291 25.63 66.97 16.34
N GLN A 292 25.16 67.98 15.60
CA GLN A 292 24.29 69.06 16.11
C GLN A 292 22.82 68.85 15.73
N GLY A 293 22.48 67.77 15.00
CA GLY A 293 21.13 67.49 14.54
C GLY A 293 20.73 68.22 13.25
N LEU A 294 21.68 68.83 12.52
CA LEU A 294 21.40 69.45 11.23
C LEU A 294 21.33 68.36 10.13
N LEU A 295 20.24 68.35 9.36
CA LEU A 295 20.07 67.45 8.22
C LEU A 295 21.13 67.72 7.14
N VAL A 296 22.00 66.74 6.89
CA VAL A 296 23.06 66.80 5.88
C VAL A 296 22.77 65.93 4.66
N PHE A 297 21.97 64.88 4.80
CA PHE A 297 21.53 64.03 3.69
C PHE A 297 20.08 63.58 3.85
N SER A 298 19.32 63.50 2.76
CA SER A 298 17.95 62.95 2.76
C SER A 298 17.59 62.44 1.36
N THR A 299 17.20 61.16 1.26
CA THR A 299 16.73 60.54 0.01
C THR A 299 15.60 59.53 0.23
N LYS A 300 14.88 59.21 -0.85
CA LYS A 300 13.96 58.07 -0.96
C LYS A 300 14.50 57.08 -1.96
N ASN A 301 14.20 55.79 -1.79
CA ASN A 301 14.68 54.69 -2.64
C ASN A 301 16.21 54.68 -2.68
N TYR A 302 16.83 54.82 -1.49
CA TYR A 302 18.25 54.60 -1.25
C TYR A 302 18.65 53.26 -1.85
N ASN A 303 19.81 53.23 -2.50
CA ASN A 303 20.41 52.00 -2.98
C ASN A 303 21.94 52.11 -2.97
N ASN A 304 22.62 50.99 -2.80
CA ASN A 304 24.07 50.98 -2.62
C ASN A 304 24.83 51.46 -3.87
N GLU A 305 24.29 51.26 -5.08
CA GLU A 305 24.93 51.65 -6.34
C GLU A 305 24.92 53.16 -6.63
N LYS A 306 23.74 53.79 -6.67
CA LYS A 306 23.51 55.08 -7.37
C LYS A 306 22.86 56.15 -6.48
N ASN A 307 22.03 55.74 -5.53
CA ASN A 307 21.33 56.64 -4.59
C ASN A 307 21.78 56.41 -3.15
N ASN A 308 23.09 56.24 -2.98
CA ASN A 308 23.77 56.04 -1.71
C ASN A 308 24.05 57.39 -1.00
N PHE A 309 24.72 57.34 0.14
CA PHE A 309 25.45 58.46 0.75
C PHE A 309 26.96 58.23 0.66
N ASN A 310 27.71 59.26 0.27
CA ASN A 310 29.14 59.19 -0.02
C ASN A 310 29.95 60.32 0.67
N GLY A 311 29.49 60.80 1.82
CA GLY A 311 30.13 61.89 2.57
C GLY A 311 29.87 63.29 2.00
N ILE A 312 29.11 63.42 0.91
CA ILE A 312 28.69 64.72 0.36
C ILE A 312 27.27 65.03 0.80
N ALA A 313 27.05 66.22 1.36
CA ALA A 313 25.74 66.70 1.76
C ALA A 313 24.83 66.90 0.54
N ARG A 314 23.72 66.16 0.47
CA ARG A 314 22.72 66.24 -0.63
C ARG A 314 21.35 65.73 -0.19
N GLY A 315 20.28 66.40 -0.61
CA GLY A 315 18.92 65.98 -0.31
C GLY A 315 17.92 67.12 -0.22
N LYS A 316 16.64 66.77 -0.13
CA LYS A 316 15.57 67.76 0.07
C LYS A 316 15.76 68.44 1.44
N ASN A 317 15.57 69.75 1.50
CA ASN A 317 15.73 70.59 2.69
C ASN A 317 17.14 70.63 3.33
N VAL A 318 18.16 70.01 2.73
CA VAL A 318 19.56 70.12 3.19
C VAL A 318 20.09 71.55 2.93
N ILE A 319 20.66 72.17 3.97
CA ILE A 319 21.05 73.60 3.96
C ILE A 319 22.41 73.87 3.28
N LYS A 320 23.28 72.85 3.17
CA LYS A 320 24.65 72.98 2.60
C LYS A 320 24.93 71.96 1.49
N GLN A 321 24.10 71.94 0.45
CA GLN A 321 24.20 70.95 -0.63
C GLN A 321 25.53 71.07 -1.40
N GLY A 322 26.09 69.93 -1.81
CA GLY A 322 27.36 69.83 -2.53
C GLY A 322 28.62 69.93 -1.65
N ALA A 323 28.48 70.23 -0.36
CA ALA A 323 29.63 70.28 0.55
C ALA A 323 30.10 68.86 0.94
N GLY A 324 31.40 68.62 0.84
CA GLY A 324 32.03 67.47 1.51
C GLY A 324 31.95 67.65 3.04
N LEU A 325 31.51 66.62 3.74
CA LEU A 325 31.32 66.63 5.19
C LEU A 325 32.61 66.23 5.92
N PRO A 326 32.95 66.84 7.06
CA PRO A 326 34.18 66.52 7.78
C PRO A 326 34.13 65.15 8.46
N THR A 327 35.30 64.52 8.61
CA THR A 327 35.51 63.31 9.41
C THR A 327 34.89 63.43 10.81
N GLY A 328 34.12 62.43 11.23
CA GLY A 328 33.41 62.44 12.51
C GLY A 328 32.15 61.57 12.55
N THR A 329 31.42 61.67 13.66
CA THR A 329 30.18 60.91 13.89
C THR A 329 28.95 61.69 13.41
N TYR A 330 28.13 60.98 12.63
CA TYR A 330 26.82 61.40 12.12
C TYR A 330 25.75 60.45 12.68
N PHE A 331 24.48 60.83 12.58
CA PHE A 331 23.34 60.02 13.00
C PHE A 331 22.41 59.76 11.81
N TYR A 332 21.92 58.54 11.66
CA TYR A 332 21.01 58.17 10.58
C TYR A 332 19.61 57.83 11.11
N ILE A 333 18.60 58.08 10.29
CA ILE A 333 17.27 57.51 10.38
C ILE A 333 17.01 56.77 9.07
N LEU A 334 16.77 55.47 9.16
CA LEU A 334 16.37 54.60 8.07
C LEU A 334 14.90 54.23 8.27
N ASN A 335 14.04 54.48 7.29
CA ASN A 335 12.69 53.90 7.26
C ASN A 335 12.58 53.01 6.03
N TYR A 336 12.11 51.78 6.19
CA TYR A 336 11.87 50.86 5.08
C TYR A 336 10.56 50.11 5.24
N ASN A 337 9.86 49.93 4.12
CA ASN A 337 8.67 49.10 4.02
C ASN A 337 9.10 47.64 3.79
N PHE A 338 8.41 46.68 4.39
CA PHE A 338 8.65 45.25 4.20
C PHE A 338 7.34 44.46 4.18
N TYR A 339 7.32 43.33 3.49
CA TYR A 339 6.17 42.42 3.47
C TYR A 339 6.16 41.51 4.70
N THR A 340 5.04 41.52 5.43
CA THR A 340 4.77 40.55 6.52
C THR A 340 4.28 39.21 5.96
N SER A 341 4.31 38.16 6.78
CA SER A 341 3.80 36.81 6.48
C SER A 341 2.31 36.71 6.12
N LYS A 342 1.57 37.83 6.06
CA LYS A 342 0.17 37.93 5.61
C LYS A 342 0.01 38.84 4.39
N ASN A 343 1.10 39.02 3.62
CA ASN A 343 1.22 39.94 2.48
C ASN A 343 0.70 41.37 2.78
N LYS A 344 0.94 41.86 4.00
CA LYS A 344 0.70 43.27 4.37
C LYS A 344 2.03 43.98 4.50
N ILE A 345 2.13 45.15 3.88
CA ILE A 345 3.28 46.05 4.08
C ILE A 345 3.24 46.58 5.52
N GLN A 346 4.40 46.57 6.18
CA GLN A 346 4.66 47.33 7.40
C GLN A 346 5.92 48.18 7.20
N THR A 347 5.96 49.35 7.84
CA THR A 347 7.16 50.19 7.88
C THR A 347 7.95 49.87 9.15
N LYS A 348 9.25 49.60 9.01
CA LYS A 348 10.20 49.57 10.12
C LYS A 348 11.04 50.86 10.08
N ARG A 349 11.27 51.44 11.25
CA ARG A 349 12.18 52.56 11.47
C ARG A 349 13.37 52.07 12.28
N GLU A 350 14.57 52.40 11.83
CA GLU A 350 15.82 52.19 12.52
C GLU A 350 16.56 53.53 12.66
N GLU A 351 17.33 53.66 13.72
CA GLU A 351 18.15 54.83 13.98
C GLU A 351 19.46 54.41 14.64
N GLY A 352 20.52 55.14 14.35
CA GLY A 352 21.87 54.79 14.82
C GLY A 352 22.90 55.85 14.45
N PHE A 353 24.17 55.49 14.62
CA PHE A 353 25.29 56.36 14.26
C PHE A 353 26.04 55.83 13.03
N LEU A 354 26.72 56.75 12.33
CA LEU A 354 27.56 56.49 11.18
C LEU A 354 28.87 57.26 11.35
N TYR A 355 30.01 56.58 11.24
CA TYR A 355 31.33 57.21 11.31
C TYR A 355 31.88 57.44 9.90
N LEU A 356 32.17 58.71 9.57
CA LEU A 356 32.74 59.14 8.30
C LEU A 356 34.23 59.42 8.48
N VAL A 357 35.07 58.90 7.57
CA VAL A 357 36.51 59.19 7.52
C VAL A 357 36.95 59.55 6.10
N ASN A 358 37.26 60.83 5.87
CA ASN A 358 37.91 61.30 4.64
C ASN A 358 39.44 61.22 4.78
#